data_AF-A0A4C1UZS4-F1
#
_entry.id   AF-A0A4C1UZS4-F1
#
_cell.length_a   1.000
_cell.length_b   1.000
_cell.length_c   1.000
_cell.angle_alpha   90.00
_cell.angle_beta   90.00
_cell.angle_gamma   90.00
#
_symmetry.space_group_name_H-M   'P 1'
#
loop_
_entity.id
_entity.type
_entity.pdbx_description
1 polymer ?
#
loop_
_entity_poly.entity_id
_entity_poly.type
_entity_poly.pdbx_seq_one_letter_code
_entity_poly.pdbx_strand_id
1 'polypeptide(L)'
;MWLIAVLTCCEMALGTLTPALHLRQGRLRGWSTPNRESYYSIPYATAKRFQAAGPPPSWQGVLLALTAGPACAQALYPVTLGREDCLHLDVHVPRGTRASVLRPVMVFLHGGAYYHGTKAHYGPAWLIRHGVVVVVPNYRLGALGFLCVDNVANLGLKDQAAALRWIRDNIAFFGGDPDNVTLFGQSAGASAVGLHMLSPMSAGLFHKAILESGSPLAPWALNPDPMTPAKRDVLKLGKDTDDPQEIVKTFSRASLEELLASTWDTSIDTKYFKYSPCVENASSTENPFLTAAPYDILMSSQFNKVPAIIGFVDLEGLLFYGLHNERTLVEMEENFPQNLPAVFEQCSKRVKQNISSELYAHYFESRPLRANAEGLVRYYSDWVALSSLPAYAALLARTSRRSVYSYVFSYEGNRNFAKWVFGRNVKMNGATHSDDLFYIFQPLGLPLALSSADQLFVDRFTSMWTNFAKTGDPTPETSELIPMRWPVVPADGQERMPTLRLGRRLKVTSVDARRAAPLWRRLLCAYGHRGSAEGCMLHVNACYNQPPTEQAIRSHGTPTLLLLSPVLVSPASGLESLYRHTPSTFPAPKF
;
A
#
# COMPACT_ATOMS: atom_id res chain seq x y z
N MET A 1 11.13 9.92 -20.61
CA MET A 1 11.10 11.39 -20.76
C MET A 1 10.56 11.86 -22.10
N TRP A 2 11.09 11.39 -23.24
CA TRP A 2 10.64 11.83 -24.57
C TRP A 2 9.17 11.54 -24.90
N LEU A 3 8.62 10.38 -24.52
CA LEU A 3 7.19 10.08 -24.74
C LEU A 3 6.23 10.93 -23.89
N ILE A 4 6.62 11.33 -22.67
CA ILE A 4 5.81 12.18 -21.79
C ILE A 4 5.73 13.60 -22.37
N ALA A 5 6.84 14.10 -22.94
CA ALA A 5 6.90 15.42 -23.57
C ALA A 5 6.07 15.52 -24.87
N VAL A 6 5.93 14.41 -25.62
CA VAL A 6 5.16 14.39 -26.88
C VAL A 6 3.64 14.36 -26.61
N LEU A 7 3.18 13.69 -25.56
CA LEU A 7 1.75 13.64 -25.20
C LEU A 7 1.25 14.91 -24.51
N THR A 8 2.07 15.59 -23.69
CA THR A 8 1.75 16.95 -23.23
C THR A 8 1.60 17.92 -24.41
N CYS A 9 2.38 17.74 -25.48
CA CYS A 9 2.27 18.58 -26.67
C CYS A 9 0.94 18.39 -27.43
N CYS A 10 0.39 17.17 -27.47
CA CYS A 10 -0.86 16.88 -28.20
C CYS A 10 -2.13 17.33 -27.44
N GLU A 11 -2.18 17.23 -26.10
CA GLU A 11 -3.28 17.81 -25.31
C GLU A 11 -3.24 19.34 -25.25
N MET A 12 -2.06 19.97 -25.44
CA MET A 12 -1.95 21.43 -25.55
C MET A 12 -2.51 21.99 -26.86
N ALA A 13 -2.72 21.18 -27.90
CA ALA A 13 -3.26 21.65 -29.19
C ALA A 13 -4.79 21.87 -29.19
N LEU A 14 -5.52 21.38 -28.17
CA LEU A 14 -7.00 21.36 -28.16
C LEU A 14 -7.62 22.03 -26.92
N GLY A 15 -6.83 22.77 -26.14
CA GLY A 15 -7.28 23.38 -24.90
C GLY A 15 -7.05 24.89 -24.82
N THR A 16 -7.63 25.49 -23.80
CA THR A 16 -7.45 26.91 -23.46
C THR A 16 -7.16 27.05 -21.97
N LEU A 17 -6.54 28.16 -21.57
CA LEU A 17 -6.42 28.47 -20.15
C LEU A 17 -7.80 28.65 -19.51
N THR A 18 -8.00 28.09 -18.32
CA THR A 18 -9.23 28.31 -17.53
C THR A 18 -9.39 29.79 -17.16
N PRO A 19 -10.57 30.26 -16.72
CA PRO A 19 -10.66 31.47 -15.93
C PRO A 19 -9.73 31.42 -14.70
N ALA A 20 -9.32 32.59 -14.20
CA ALA A 20 -8.49 32.65 -13.00
C ALA A 20 -9.31 32.33 -11.75
N LEU A 21 -8.89 31.30 -11.01
CA LEU A 21 -9.42 30.98 -9.69
C LEU A 21 -8.68 31.78 -8.61
N HIS A 22 -9.39 32.17 -7.56
CA HIS A 22 -8.85 32.93 -6.44
C HIS A 22 -8.83 32.04 -5.20
N LEU A 23 -7.67 31.46 -4.89
CA LEU A 23 -7.47 30.69 -3.66
C LEU A 23 -6.99 31.60 -2.53
N ARG A 24 -6.91 31.04 -1.31
CA ARG A 24 -6.33 31.73 -0.15
C ARG A 24 -4.87 32.14 -0.36
N GLN A 25 -4.10 31.33 -1.10
CA GLN A 25 -2.68 31.52 -1.34
C GLN A 25 -2.37 32.45 -2.52
N GLY A 26 -3.33 32.65 -3.42
CA GLY A 26 -3.14 33.44 -4.64
C GLY A 26 -4.05 33.03 -5.79
N ARG A 27 -3.86 33.67 -6.93
CA ARG A 27 -4.64 33.39 -8.15
C ARG A 27 -3.96 32.32 -8.99
N LEU A 28 -4.73 31.46 -9.65
CA LEU A 28 -4.17 30.46 -10.55
C LEU A 28 -5.05 30.20 -11.78
N ARG A 29 -4.43 29.70 -12.85
CA ARG A 29 -5.11 29.20 -14.05
C ARG A 29 -4.62 27.80 -14.36
N GLY A 30 -5.55 26.94 -14.76
CA GLY A 30 -5.27 25.58 -15.23
C GLY A 30 -5.43 25.48 -16.74
N TRP A 31 -5.50 24.24 -17.20
CA TRP A 31 -5.76 23.88 -18.59
C TRP A 31 -7.17 23.32 -18.76
N SER A 32 -7.94 23.88 -19.68
CA SER A 32 -9.30 23.46 -20.01
C SER A 32 -9.29 22.70 -21.34
N THR A 33 -9.83 21.49 -21.35
CA THR A 33 -10.06 20.64 -22.54
C THR A 33 -11.57 20.42 -22.69
N PRO A 34 -12.06 19.82 -23.81
CA PRO A 34 -13.49 19.58 -23.99
C PRO A 34 -14.18 18.79 -22.85
N ASN A 35 -13.43 17.92 -22.16
CA ASN A 35 -14.01 17.00 -21.16
C ASN A 35 -13.66 17.37 -19.71
N ARG A 36 -12.57 18.10 -19.46
CA ARG A 36 -12.07 18.37 -18.11
C ARG A 36 -11.27 19.66 -18.02
N GLU A 37 -11.18 20.19 -16.80
CA GLU A 37 -10.19 21.20 -16.43
C GLU A 37 -9.19 20.58 -15.45
N SER A 38 -7.91 20.83 -15.67
CA SER A 38 -6.81 20.32 -14.85
C SER A 38 -5.95 21.46 -14.33
N TYR A 39 -5.61 21.39 -13.05
CA TYR A 39 -4.73 22.33 -12.38
C TYR A 39 -3.58 21.55 -11.77
N TYR A 40 -2.41 21.63 -12.39
CA TYR A 40 -1.26 20.83 -12.02
C TYR A 40 -0.32 21.56 -11.06
N SER A 41 0.27 20.79 -10.15
CA SER A 41 1.34 21.18 -9.24
C SER A 41 1.04 22.41 -8.38
N ILE A 42 -0.14 22.43 -7.76
CA ILE A 42 -0.48 23.45 -6.77
C ILE A 42 0.23 23.11 -5.45
N PRO A 43 1.04 24.03 -4.87
CA PRO A 43 1.74 23.74 -3.63
C PRO A 43 0.74 23.73 -2.46
N TYR A 44 0.65 22.60 -1.75
CA TYR A 44 -0.21 22.46 -0.59
C TYR A 44 0.53 22.64 0.74
N ALA A 45 1.86 22.63 0.71
CA ALA A 45 2.72 22.84 1.87
C ALA A 45 4.14 23.23 1.43
N THR A 46 4.92 23.76 2.37
CA THR A 46 6.37 23.88 2.24
C THR A 46 7.07 22.68 2.87
N ALA A 47 8.18 22.22 2.28
CA ALA A 47 8.98 21.11 2.80
C ALA A 47 10.35 21.59 3.30
N LYS A 48 10.67 21.23 4.54
CA LYS A 48 12.04 21.28 5.06
C LYS A 48 12.47 19.86 5.41
N ARG A 49 13.75 19.58 5.18
CA ARG A 49 14.32 18.25 5.40
C ARG A 49 14.12 17.82 6.86
N PHE A 50 13.58 16.61 7.03
CA PHE A 50 13.25 16.00 8.32
C PHE A 50 12.42 16.86 9.28
N GLN A 51 11.58 17.75 8.74
CA GLN A 51 10.62 18.55 9.50
C GLN A 51 9.19 18.32 8.99
N ALA A 52 8.20 18.56 9.85
CA ALA A 52 6.81 18.55 9.46
C ALA A 52 6.54 19.54 8.31
N ALA A 53 5.53 19.24 7.48
CA ALA A 53 5.07 20.12 6.42
C ALA A 53 4.71 21.51 6.99
N GLY A 54 5.28 22.57 6.41
CA GLY A 54 4.92 23.95 6.74
C GLY A 54 3.62 24.38 6.05
N PRO A 55 3.16 25.61 6.29
CA PRO A 55 1.96 26.13 5.65
C PRO A 55 2.10 26.17 4.11
N PRO A 56 0.98 26.12 3.36
CA PRO A 56 0.99 26.33 1.91
C PRO A 56 1.58 27.71 1.59
N PRO A 57 2.55 27.81 0.65
CA PRO A 57 3.15 29.10 0.29
C PRO A 57 2.14 29.98 -0.47
N SER A 58 2.17 31.27 -0.19
CA SER A 58 1.44 32.28 -0.99
C SER A 58 2.29 32.78 -2.16
N TRP A 59 1.64 33.21 -3.24
CA TRP A 59 2.32 33.75 -4.42
C TRP A 59 1.67 35.03 -4.93
N GLN A 60 2.47 35.90 -5.54
CA GLN A 60 1.99 37.09 -6.25
C GLN A 60 1.69 36.77 -7.71
N GLY A 61 0.80 37.54 -8.34
CA GLY A 61 0.44 37.35 -9.75
C GLY A 61 -0.56 36.21 -9.96
N VAL A 62 -0.37 35.42 -11.02
CA VAL A 62 -1.21 34.28 -11.39
C VAL A 62 -0.31 33.06 -11.63
N LEU A 63 -0.48 32.02 -10.83
CA LEU A 63 0.21 30.73 -11.00
C LEU A 63 -0.37 30.00 -12.23
N LEU A 64 0.49 29.60 -13.16
CA LEU A 64 0.11 28.77 -14.31
C LEU A 64 0.29 27.28 -13.96
N ALA A 65 -0.81 26.65 -13.52
CA ALA A 65 -0.87 25.27 -13.06
C ALA A 65 -0.99 24.29 -14.26
N LEU A 66 0.02 24.28 -15.13
CA LEU A 66 -0.04 23.61 -16.45
C LEU A 66 0.84 22.37 -16.57
N THR A 67 1.81 22.18 -15.68
CA THR A 67 2.76 21.07 -15.77
C THR A 67 2.72 20.21 -14.51
N ALA A 68 2.89 18.90 -14.68
CA ALA A 68 2.84 17.94 -13.58
C ALA A 68 3.93 18.15 -12.50
N GLY A 69 4.89 19.06 -12.70
CA GLY A 69 5.94 19.35 -11.72
C GLY A 69 6.81 18.14 -11.36
N PRO A 70 7.74 18.30 -10.39
CA PRO A 70 8.62 17.22 -9.98
C PRO A 70 7.91 16.22 -9.07
N ALA A 71 8.29 14.94 -9.17
CA ALA A 71 8.03 13.95 -8.13
C ALA A 71 8.80 14.28 -6.85
N CYS A 72 8.42 13.68 -5.73
CA CYS A 72 9.26 13.67 -4.54
C CYS A 72 10.54 12.87 -4.77
N ALA A 73 11.62 13.30 -4.12
CA ALA A 73 12.93 12.70 -4.25
C ALA A 73 12.89 11.20 -3.92
N GLN A 74 13.36 10.36 -4.85
CA GLN A 74 13.31 8.90 -4.76
C GLN A 74 14.41 8.27 -5.60
N ALA A 75 14.85 7.06 -5.21
CA ALA A 75 15.83 6.28 -5.94
C ALA A 75 15.16 5.12 -6.68
N LEU A 76 15.40 5.02 -7.99
CA LEU A 76 15.07 3.88 -8.83
C LEU A 76 16.35 3.49 -9.60
N TYR A 77 17.23 2.71 -8.97
CA TYR A 77 18.60 2.49 -9.44
C TYR A 77 18.68 2.12 -10.93
N PRO A 78 19.65 2.71 -11.67
CA PRO A 78 20.68 3.65 -11.21
C PRO A 78 20.24 5.12 -11.19
N VAL A 79 18.93 5.41 -11.23
CA VAL A 79 18.41 6.76 -11.45
C VAL A 79 17.83 7.35 -10.16
N THR A 80 18.33 8.51 -9.77
CA THR A 80 17.69 9.37 -8.78
C THR A 80 16.73 10.32 -9.49
N LEU A 81 15.49 10.43 -8.98
CA LEU A 81 14.43 11.26 -9.55
C LEU A 81 13.85 12.18 -8.48
N GLY A 82 13.23 13.27 -8.92
CA GLY A 82 12.44 14.16 -8.06
C GLY A 82 13.25 15.23 -7.32
N ARG A 83 12.57 15.94 -6.42
CA ARG A 83 13.11 17.03 -5.58
C ARG A 83 12.57 16.95 -4.16
N GLU A 84 13.21 17.61 -3.21
CA GLU A 84 12.68 17.73 -1.84
C GLU A 84 11.51 18.72 -1.76
N ASP A 85 11.54 19.78 -2.55
CA ASP A 85 10.40 20.67 -2.76
C ASP A 85 9.39 20.02 -3.71
N CYS A 86 8.56 19.14 -3.16
CA CYS A 86 7.67 18.27 -3.93
C CYS A 86 6.23 18.21 -3.41
N LEU A 87 5.88 18.95 -2.35
CA LEU A 87 4.55 18.92 -1.70
C LEU A 87 3.51 19.70 -2.51
N HIS A 88 3.22 19.12 -3.67
CA HIS A 88 2.28 19.63 -4.66
C HIS A 88 1.18 18.62 -4.92
N LEU A 89 0.02 19.10 -5.34
CA LEU A 89 -1.11 18.28 -5.75
C LEU A 89 -1.66 18.72 -7.10
N ASP A 90 -2.34 17.79 -7.77
CA ASP A 90 -3.11 18.05 -8.98
C ASP A 90 -4.60 18.03 -8.64
N VAL A 91 -5.36 19.00 -9.17
CA VAL A 91 -6.82 19.03 -9.08
C VAL A 91 -7.41 18.91 -10.47
N HIS A 92 -8.33 17.97 -10.64
CA HIS A 92 -9.01 17.72 -11.90
C HIS A 92 -10.52 17.73 -11.72
N VAL A 93 -11.22 18.47 -12.58
CA VAL A 93 -12.66 18.69 -12.48
C VAL A 93 -13.36 18.47 -13.82
N PRO A 94 -14.64 18.08 -13.84
CA PRO A 94 -15.44 18.06 -15.06
C PRO A 94 -15.53 19.47 -15.66
N ARG A 95 -15.47 19.57 -16.99
CA ARG A 95 -15.62 20.88 -17.67
C ARG A 95 -16.97 21.52 -17.31
N GLY A 96 -16.96 22.84 -17.12
CA GLY A 96 -18.18 23.60 -16.82
C GLY A 96 -18.66 23.45 -15.36
N THR A 97 -17.83 22.89 -14.48
CA THR A 97 -18.09 22.91 -13.04
C THR A 97 -18.16 24.36 -12.56
N ARG A 98 -19.21 24.66 -11.81
CA ARG A 98 -19.45 25.98 -11.20
C ARG A 98 -19.28 25.85 -9.70
N ALA A 99 -18.67 26.85 -9.05
CA ALA A 99 -18.52 26.87 -7.60
C ALA A 99 -19.87 26.81 -6.84
N SER A 100 -20.98 27.14 -7.50
CA SER A 100 -22.33 27.06 -6.91
C SER A 100 -22.92 25.65 -6.84
N VAL A 101 -22.33 24.66 -7.52
CA VAL A 101 -22.79 23.26 -7.49
C VAL A 101 -21.60 22.39 -7.12
N LEU A 102 -21.48 22.09 -5.82
CA LEU A 102 -20.38 21.31 -5.29
C LEU A 102 -20.52 19.83 -5.67
N ARG A 103 -19.37 19.21 -5.99
CA ARG A 103 -19.27 17.82 -6.43
C ARG A 103 -18.48 16.99 -5.42
N PRO A 104 -18.78 15.69 -5.25
CA PRO A 104 -17.97 14.81 -4.42
C PRO A 104 -16.50 14.83 -4.85
N VAL A 105 -15.61 14.80 -3.87
CA VAL A 105 -14.16 14.86 -4.06
C VAL A 105 -13.57 13.48 -3.80
N MET A 106 -12.74 12.99 -4.72
CA MET A 106 -11.96 11.76 -4.55
C MET A 106 -10.48 12.12 -4.48
N VAL A 107 -9.82 11.76 -3.38
CA VAL A 107 -8.41 12.07 -3.12
C VAL A 107 -7.60 10.79 -3.18
N PHE A 108 -6.71 10.66 -4.17
CA PHE A 108 -5.95 9.44 -4.39
C PHE A 108 -4.55 9.52 -3.78
N LEU A 109 -4.25 8.66 -2.81
CA LEU A 109 -2.91 8.44 -2.30
C LEU A 109 -2.24 7.32 -3.09
N HIS A 110 -1.16 7.64 -3.80
CA HIS A 110 -0.46 6.67 -4.62
C HIS A 110 0.21 5.57 -3.78
N GLY A 111 0.47 4.42 -4.41
CA GLY A 111 1.23 3.33 -3.82
C GLY A 111 2.75 3.52 -3.95
N GLY A 112 3.47 2.40 -3.92
CA GLY A 112 4.92 2.35 -4.14
C GLY A 112 5.74 2.13 -2.86
N ALA A 113 5.20 1.30 -1.95
CA ALA A 113 5.92 0.80 -0.77
C ALA A 113 6.56 1.91 0.10
N TYR A 114 5.97 3.11 0.07
CA TYR A 114 6.46 4.32 0.75
C TYR A 114 7.84 4.85 0.30
N TYR A 115 8.50 4.24 -0.69
CA TYR A 115 9.82 4.69 -1.18
C TYR A 115 9.81 5.21 -2.62
N HIS A 116 8.78 4.89 -3.41
CA HIS A 116 8.63 5.38 -4.79
C HIS A 116 7.17 5.76 -5.10
N GLY A 117 6.97 6.54 -6.17
CA GLY A 117 5.65 6.93 -6.65
C GLY A 117 5.55 8.42 -6.99
N THR A 118 4.54 8.78 -7.78
CA THR A 118 4.25 10.16 -8.16
C THR A 118 2.80 10.31 -8.62
N LYS A 119 2.19 11.46 -8.32
CA LYS A 119 0.87 11.84 -8.84
C LYS A 119 0.76 11.81 -10.36
N ALA A 120 1.88 12.01 -11.07
CA ALA A 120 1.92 12.08 -12.54
C ALA A 120 1.54 10.77 -13.24
N HIS A 121 1.44 9.63 -12.54
CA HIS A 121 1.03 8.35 -13.13
C HIS A 121 -0.49 8.17 -13.21
N TYR A 122 -1.27 9.00 -12.53
CA TYR A 122 -2.68 8.71 -12.23
C TYR A 122 -3.63 9.64 -12.99
N GLY A 123 -3.77 9.43 -14.30
CA GLY A 123 -4.68 10.21 -15.16
C GLY A 123 -6.15 9.93 -14.86
N PRO A 124 -6.93 10.85 -14.27
CA PRO A 124 -8.24 10.55 -13.67
C PRO A 124 -9.41 10.65 -14.66
N ALA A 125 -9.15 10.51 -15.96
CA ALA A 125 -10.13 10.84 -17.00
C ALA A 125 -11.41 10.00 -16.92
N TRP A 126 -11.32 8.73 -16.51
CA TRP A 126 -12.48 7.86 -16.39
C TRP A 126 -13.34 8.19 -15.17
N LEU A 127 -12.73 8.54 -14.03
CA LEU A 127 -13.45 9.00 -12.83
C LEU A 127 -14.22 10.30 -13.08
N ILE A 128 -13.56 11.30 -13.69
CA ILE A 128 -14.13 12.64 -13.91
C ILE A 128 -15.40 12.61 -14.77
N ARG A 129 -15.51 11.66 -15.71
CA ARG A 129 -16.71 11.48 -16.55
C ARG A 129 -17.97 11.22 -15.75
N HIS A 130 -17.84 10.71 -14.51
CA HIS A 130 -18.97 10.49 -13.62
C HIS A 130 -19.29 11.70 -12.73
N GLY A 131 -18.71 12.88 -13.01
CA GLY A 131 -19.09 14.13 -12.36
C GLY A 131 -18.51 14.35 -10.96
N VAL A 132 -17.35 13.76 -10.66
CA VAL A 132 -16.59 13.94 -9.42
C VAL A 132 -15.35 14.81 -9.64
N VAL A 133 -14.86 15.44 -8.58
CA VAL A 133 -13.54 16.10 -8.54
C VAL A 133 -12.50 15.08 -8.09
N VAL A 134 -11.34 15.04 -8.76
CA VAL A 134 -10.24 14.15 -8.37
C VAL A 134 -9.02 14.98 -7.99
N VAL A 135 -8.43 14.66 -6.84
CA VAL A 135 -7.20 15.29 -6.32
C VAL A 135 -6.12 14.23 -6.13
N VAL A 136 -4.91 14.49 -6.62
CA VAL A 136 -3.78 13.56 -6.48
C VAL A 136 -2.56 14.32 -5.91
N PRO A 137 -2.24 14.16 -4.61
CA PRO A 137 -1.04 14.73 -4.01
C PRO A 137 0.21 13.87 -4.28
N ASN A 138 1.36 14.51 -4.39
CA ASN A 138 2.64 13.90 -4.01
C ASN A 138 2.79 13.95 -2.48
N TYR A 139 3.61 13.10 -1.89
CA TYR A 139 4.05 13.18 -0.48
C TYR A 139 5.47 12.62 -0.35
N ARG A 140 6.22 12.98 0.69
CA ARG A 140 7.62 12.52 0.83
C ARG A 140 7.71 11.01 0.98
N LEU A 141 8.79 10.44 0.46
CA LEU A 141 9.05 9.00 0.34
C LEU A 141 10.41 8.63 0.96
N GLY A 142 10.64 7.33 1.14
CA GLY A 142 11.90 6.77 1.62
C GLY A 142 12.28 7.34 2.99
N ALA A 143 13.58 7.49 3.24
CA ALA A 143 14.06 8.11 4.47
C ALA A 143 13.49 9.52 4.68
N LEU A 144 13.34 10.32 3.61
CA LEU A 144 12.83 11.69 3.71
C LEU A 144 11.39 11.79 4.22
N GLY A 145 10.56 10.76 3.97
CA GLY A 145 9.17 10.70 4.40
C GLY A 145 8.90 9.80 5.61
N PHE A 146 9.68 8.74 5.76
CA PHE A 146 9.37 7.64 6.69
C PHE A 146 10.59 7.19 7.50
N LEU A 147 11.58 8.07 7.68
CA LEU A 147 12.52 7.91 8.80
C LEU A 147 11.72 7.94 10.11
N CYS A 148 12.02 7.00 10.99
CA CYS A 148 11.37 6.79 12.28
C CYS A 148 12.45 6.69 13.38
N VAL A 149 13.16 7.79 13.60
CA VAL A 149 14.33 7.88 14.49
C VAL A 149 14.27 9.21 15.24
N ASP A 150 14.54 9.18 16.55
CA ASP A 150 14.47 10.34 17.44
C ASP A 150 13.08 11.01 17.42
N ASN A 151 12.99 12.27 16.99
CA ASN A 151 11.76 13.03 16.84
C ASN A 151 11.21 13.03 15.40
N VAL A 152 11.93 12.40 14.45
CA VAL A 152 11.54 12.33 13.04
C VAL A 152 10.74 11.07 12.81
N ALA A 153 9.46 11.22 12.47
CA ALA A 153 8.56 10.10 12.20
C ALA A 153 7.39 10.51 11.30
N ASN A 154 7.00 9.58 10.43
CA ASN A 154 5.75 9.62 9.65
C ASN A 154 5.53 10.94 8.86
N LEU A 155 6.60 11.58 8.39
CA LEU A 155 6.52 12.85 7.68
C LEU A 155 5.68 12.74 6.39
N GLY A 156 5.76 11.63 5.66
CA GLY A 156 4.91 11.37 4.49
C GLY A 156 3.42 11.29 4.83
N LEU A 157 3.04 10.69 5.97
CA LEU A 157 1.63 10.71 6.43
C LEU A 157 1.20 12.10 6.90
N LYS A 158 2.10 12.84 7.55
CA LYS A 158 1.86 14.24 7.95
C LYS A 158 1.71 15.16 6.73
N ASP A 159 2.44 14.89 5.65
CA ASP A 159 2.30 15.57 4.35
C ASP A 159 0.93 15.29 3.74
N GLN A 160 0.48 14.03 3.74
CA GLN A 160 -0.86 13.66 3.26
C GLN A 160 -1.96 14.35 4.10
N ALA A 161 -1.80 14.43 5.42
CA ALA A 161 -2.72 15.18 6.28
C ALA A 161 -2.72 16.69 5.97
N ALA A 162 -1.56 17.26 5.61
CA ALA A 162 -1.47 18.65 5.16
C ALA A 162 -2.20 18.87 3.82
N ALA A 163 -2.08 17.94 2.87
CA ALA A 163 -2.85 17.97 1.63
C ALA A 163 -4.37 17.90 1.90
N LEU A 164 -4.81 17.03 2.80
CA LEU A 164 -6.22 16.94 3.20
C LEU A 164 -6.76 18.23 3.84
N ARG A 165 -5.95 18.90 4.68
CA ARG A 165 -6.30 20.22 5.22
C ARG A 165 -6.37 21.29 4.12
N TRP A 166 -5.46 21.26 3.16
CA TRP A 166 -5.51 22.14 2.00
C TRP A 166 -6.79 21.93 1.19
N ILE A 167 -7.20 20.67 0.99
CA ILE A 167 -8.42 20.31 0.26
C ILE A 167 -9.65 20.87 0.98
N ARG A 168 -9.79 20.62 2.30
CA ARG A 168 -10.87 21.21 3.12
C ARG A 168 -10.97 22.73 2.92
N ASP A 169 -9.83 23.42 2.89
CA ASP A 169 -9.78 24.88 2.85
C ASP A 169 -9.96 25.48 1.45
N ASN A 170 -9.75 24.71 0.37
CA ASN A 170 -9.66 25.26 -0.99
C ASN A 170 -10.50 24.55 -2.06
N ILE A 171 -10.94 23.31 -1.85
CA ILE A 171 -11.54 22.52 -2.95
C ILE A 171 -12.87 23.09 -3.45
N ALA A 172 -13.57 23.85 -2.62
CA ALA A 172 -14.79 24.59 -3.01
C ALA A 172 -14.55 25.60 -4.15
N PHE A 173 -13.36 26.20 -4.24
CA PHE A 173 -13.03 27.12 -5.34
C PHE A 173 -12.93 26.40 -6.70
N PHE A 174 -12.75 25.08 -6.69
CA PHE A 174 -12.76 24.21 -7.87
C PHE A 174 -14.14 23.57 -8.10
N GLY A 175 -15.13 23.88 -7.26
CA GLY A 175 -16.46 23.25 -7.26
C GLY A 175 -16.49 21.84 -6.67
N GLY A 176 -15.50 21.48 -5.84
CA GLY A 176 -15.55 20.27 -5.02
C GLY A 176 -16.19 20.53 -3.65
N ASP A 177 -16.85 19.52 -3.12
CA ASP A 177 -17.51 19.55 -1.80
C ASP A 177 -16.52 19.13 -0.70
N PRO A 178 -16.08 20.05 0.18
CA PRO A 178 -15.18 19.71 1.29
C PRO A 178 -15.84 18.79 2.33
N ASP A 179 -17.18 18.71 2.36
CA ASP A 179 -17.96 17.88 3.28
C ASP A 179 -18.36 16.52 2.65
N ASN A 180 -17.90 16.24 1.43
CA ASN A 180 -18.11 14.97 0.73
C ASN A 180 -16.83 14.47 0.04
N VAL A 181 -15.83 14.18 0.88
CA VAL A 181 -14.49 13.73 0.47
C VAL A 181 -14.35 12.22 0.67
N THR A 182 -13.92 11.52 -0.38
CA THR A 182 -13.53 10.11 -0.36
C THR A 182 -12.02 10.02 -0.46
N LEU A 183 -11.38 9.50 0.58
CA LEU A 183 -9.94 9.20 0.57
C LEU A 183 -9.74 7.78 0.04
N PHE A 184 -8.95 7.62 -1.02
CA PHE A 184 -8.66 6.30 -1.57
C PHE A 184 -7.19 6.15 -1.93
N GLY A 185 -6.73 4.91 -1.99
CA GLY A 185 -5.35 4.62 -2.35
C GLY A 185 -5.16 3.14 -2.63
N GLN A 186 -4.01 2.84 -3.21
CA GLN A 186 -3.61 1.48 -3.57
C GLN A 186 -2.28 1.11 -2.91
N SER A 187 -2.14 -0.15 -2.48
CA SER A 187 -0.92 -0.66 -1.83
C SER A 187 -0.54 0.17 -0.60
N ALA A 188 0.68 0.71 -0.53
CA ALA A 188 1.10 1.66 0.51
C ALA A 188 0.15 2.86 0.66
N GLY A 189 -0.47 3.34 -0.43
CA GLY A 189 -1.50 4.37 -0.39
C GLY A 189 -2.76 3.91 0.34
N ALA A 190 -3.21 2.66 0.12
CA ALA A 190 -4.34 2.06 0.83
C ALA A 190 -4.05 1.86 2.32
N SER A 191 -2.83 1.40 2.64
CA SER A 191 -2.34 1.32 4.01
C SER A 191 -2.37 2.70 4.68
N ALA A 192 -1.91 3.75 3.99
CA ALA A 192 -1.98 5.13 4.47
C ALA A 192 -3.43 5.62 4.67
N VAL A 193 -4.36 5.31 3.75
CA VAL A 193 -5.80 5.59 3.96
C VAL A 193 -6.29 4.98 5.26
N GLY A 194 -5.97 3.70 5.50
CA GLY A 194 -6.29 3.03 6.75
C GLY A 194 -5.67 3.74 7.97
N LEU A 195 -4.41 4.16 7.88
CA LEU A 195 -3.74 4.89 8.96
C LEU A 195 -4.35 6.29 9.21
N HIS A 196 -4.82 6.98 8.17
CA HIS A 196 -5.61 8.22 8.31
C HIS A 196 -6.95 7.98 9.01
N MET A 197 -7.58 6.82 8.83
CA MET A 197 -8.75 6.44 9.62
C MET A 197 -8.43 6.34 11.12
N LEU A 198 -7.23 5.86 11.46
CA LEU A 198 -6.82 5.64 12.85
C LEU A 198 -6.21 6.88 13.52
N SER A 199 -5.75 7.85 12.74
CA SER A 199 -5.09 9.06 13.27
C SER A 199 -6.08 10.19 13.61
N PRO A 200 -6.03 10.77 14.82
CA PRO A 200 -6.82 11.96 15.14
C PRO A 200 -6.44 13.17 14.29
N MET A 201 -5.22 13.20 13.71
CA MET A 201 -4.76 14.29 12.85
C MET A 201 -5.61 14.47 11.57
N SER A 202 -6.36 13.43 11.21
CA SER A 202 -7.18 13.40 9.98
C SER A 202 -8.68 13.48 10.26
N ALA A 203 -9.07 13.73 11.52
CA ALA A 203 -10.46 13.81 11.93
C ALA A 203 -11.21 14.91 11.16
N GLY A 204 -12.36 14.54 10.60
CA GLY A 204 -13.21 15.45 9.83
C GLY A 204 -12.65 15.90 8.47
N LEU A 205 -11.53 15.33 7.99
CA LEU A 205 -10.95 15.70 6.70
C LEU A 205 -11.44 14.83 5.53
N PHE A 206 -12.09 13.71 5.83
CA PHE A 206 -12.69 12.83 4.83
C PHE A 206 -13.91 12.10 5.41
N HIS A 207 -14.75 11.59 4.51
CA HIS A 207 -16.11 11.14 4.82
C HIS A 207 -16.36 9.71 4.35
N LYS A 208 -15.47 9.15 3.51
CA LYS A 208 -15.51 7.79 2.96
C LYS A 208 -14.08 7.32 2.68
N ALA A 209 -13.86 6.01 2.69
CA ALA A 209 -12.55 5.41 2.43
C ALA A 209 -12.63 4.30 1.36
N ILE A 210 -11.61 4.16 0.52
CA ILE A 210 -11.43 2.98 -0.36
C ILE A 210 -9.98 2.50 -0.22
N LEU A 211 -9.81 1.25 0.18
CA LEU A 211 -8.51 0.62 0.41
C LEU A 211 -8.30 -0.52 -0.59
N GLU A 212 -7.41 -0.29 -1.55
CA GLU A 212 -7.11 -1.22 -2.64
C GLU A 212 -5.78 -1.94 -2.36
N SER A 213 -5.84 -3.25 -2.04
CA SER A 213 -4.65 -4.08 -1.82
C SER A 213 -3.71 -3.60 -0.69
N GLY A 214 -4.25 -2.98 0.36
CA GLY A 214 -3.46 -2.58 1.53
C GLY A 214 -4.32 -2.21 2.73
N SER A 215 -3.80 -2.45 3.94
CA SER A 215 -4.51 -2.17 5.19
C SER A 215 -3.53 -1.71 6.27
N PRO A 216 -4.00 -1.09 7.37
CA PRO A 216 -3.12 -0.73 8.48
C PRO A 216 -2.74 -1.96 9.34
N LEU A 217 -3.35 -3.12 9.11
CA LEU A 217 -3.00 -4.39 9.77
C LEU A 217 -2.06 -5.28 8.91
N ALA A 218 -1.69 -4.83 7.71
CA ALA A 218 -0.81 -5.62 6.86
C ALA A 218 0.57 -5.76 7.53
N PRO A 219 1.23 -6.94 7.46
CA PRO A 219 2.53 -7.14 8.10
C PRO A 219 3.63 -6.18 7.64
N TRP A 220 3.48 -5.56 6.48
CA TRP A 220 4.39 -4.57 5.91
C TRP A 220 3.97 -3.11 6.15
N ALA A 221 2.79 -2.87 6.75
CA ALA A 221 2.21 -1.54 6.90
C ALA A 221 2.98 -0.64 7.87
N LEU A 222 3.58 -1.25 8.91
CA LEU A 222 4.40 -0.57 9.90
C LEU A 222 5.79 -1.18 9.96
N ASN A 223 6.82 -0.35 10.19
CA ASN A 223 8.17 -0.80 10.51
C ASN A 223 8.31 -1.04 12.03
N PRO A 224 8.48 -2.29 12.48
CA PRO A 224 8.69 -2.59 13.90
C PRO A 224 10.14 -2.39 14.38
N ASP A 225 11.09 -2.20 13.46
CA ASP A 225 12.51 -1.99 13.74
C ASP A 225 13.10 -0.90 12.84
N PRO A 226 12.78 0.39 13.11
CA PRO A 226 13.27 1.49 12.28
C PRO A 226 14.74 1.87 12.54
N MET A 227 15.34 1.46 13.67
CA MET A 227 16.70 1.86 14.05
C MET A 227 17.77 1.07 13.31
N THR A 228 17.63 -0.26 13.22
CA THR A 228 18.58 -1.14 12.52
C THR A 228 18.87 -0.70 11.08
N PRO A 229 17.86 -0.47 10.21
CA PRO A 229 18.11 0.00 8.85
C PRO A 229 18.74 1.40 8.81
N ALA A 230 18.31 2.32 9.68
CA ALA A 230 18.87 3.67 9.71
C ALA A 230 20.35 3.67 10.11
N LYS A 231 20.75 2.87 11.11
CA LYS A 231 22.16 2.69 11.49
C LYS A 231 23.01 2.19 10.33
N ARG A 232 22.53 1.14 9.64
CA ARG A 232 23.25 0.57 8.48
C ARG A 232 23.47 1.59 7.37
N ASP A 233 22.52 2.49 7.15
CA ASP A 233 22.62 3.49 6.09
C ASP A 233 23.49 4.68 6.48
N VAL A 234 23.45 5.10 7.74
CA VAL A 234 24.36 6.12 8.27
C VAL A 234 25.81 5.61 8.27
N LEU A 235 26.04 4.32 8.45
CA LEU A 235 27.36 3.71 8.28
C LEU A 235 27.88 3.83 6.85
N LYS A 236 27.02 3.68 5.83
CA LYS A 236 27.39 3.91 4.42
C LYS A 236 27.78 5.36 4.13
N LEU A 237 27.31 6.30 4.96
CA LEU A 237 27.70 7.72 4.96
C LEU A 237 28.95 7.99 5.82
N GLY A 238 29.65 6.95 6.29
CA GLY A 238 30.90 7.06 7.03
C GLY A 238 30.73 7.29 8.54
N LYS A 239 29.54 7.04 9.10
CA LYS A 239 29.27 7.26 10.52
C LYS A 239 28.77 5.97 11.19
N ASP A 240 29.57 5.40 12.08
CA ASP A 240 29.14 4.32 12.98
C ASP A 240 28.58 4.93 14.28
N THR A 241 27.28 4.79 14.49
CA THR A 241 26.62 5.34 15.68
C THR A 241 25.31 4.62 15.97
N ASP A 242 24.99 4.49 17.26
CA ASP A 242 23.69 4.06 17.77
C ASP A 242 22.84 5.22 18.31
N ASP A 243 23.38 6.45 18.28
CA ASP A 243 22.69 7.66 18.77
C ASP A 243 21.64 8.12 17.74
N PRO A 244 20.33 8.10 18.08
CA PRO A 244 19.26 8.56 17.21
C PRO A 244 19.47 9.99 16.69
N GLN A 245 19.99 10.90 17.52
CA GLN A 245 20.19 12.30 17.13
C GLN A 245 21.32 12.44 16.11
N GLU A 246 22.40 11.70 16.29
CA GLU A 246 23.53 11.70 15.35
C GLU A 246 23.15 11.04 14.01
N ILE A 247 22.26 10.04 14.01
CA ILE A 247 21.68 9.46 12.79
C ILE A 247 20.91 10.53 12.01
N VAL A 248 19.94 11.19 12.64
CA VAL A 248 19.12 12.25 12.01
C VAL A 248 20.00 13.38 11.51
N LYS A 249 21.01 13.79 12.30
CA LYS A 249 21.96 14.85 11.94
C LYS A 249 22.85 14.47 10.75
N THR A 250 23.30 13.21 10.67
CA THR A 250 24.10 12.72 9.54
C THR A 250 23.27 12.73 8.26
N PHE A 251 22.05 12.18 8.29
CA PHE A 251 21.14 12.25 7.15
C PHE A 251 20.76 13.69 6.77
N SER A 252 20.58 14.57 7.75
CA SER A 252 20.26 15.98 7.50
C SER A 252 21.37 16.70 6.74
N ARG A 253 22.63 16.35 7.01
CA ARG A 253 23.83 16.98 6.41
C ARG A 253 24.23 16.39 5.07
N ALA A 254 23.90 15.13 4.80
CA ALA A 254 24.21 14.47 3.53
C ALA A 254 23.60 15.23 2.35
N SER A 255 24.26 15.24 1.19
CA SER A 255 23.60 15.69 -0.04
C SER A 255 22.40 14.79 -0.36
N LEU A 256 21.46 15.29 -1.17
CA LEU A 256 20.31 14.48 -1.57
C LEU A 256 20.75 13.20 -2.30
N GLU A 257 21.78 13.29 -3.13
CA GLU A 257 22.34 12.16 -3.87
C GLU A 257 22.94 11.11 -2.92
N GLU A 258 23.78 11.53 -1.97
CA GLU A 258 24.37 10.61 -0.98
C GLU A 258 23.31 9.95 -0.11
N LEU A 259 22.29 10.69 0.33
CA LEU A 259 21.19 10.16 1.12
C LEU A 259 20.41 9.09 0.35
N LEU A 260 20.07 9.36 -0.91
CA LEU A 260 19.33 8.42 -1.74
C LEU A 260 20.18 7.21 -2.13
N ALA A 261 21.48 7.39 -2.36
CA ALA A 261 22.41 6.31 -2.64
C ALA A 261 22.61 5.40 -1.42
N SER A 262 22.73 5.96 -0.21
CA SER A 262 22.91 5.16 1.01
C SER A 262 21.65 4.35 1.38
N THR A 263 20.48 4.86 1.00
CA THR A 263 19.17 4.27 1.32
C THR A 263 18.56 3.45 0.18
N TRP A 264 19.26 3.24 -0.93
CA TRP A 264 18.70 2.59 -2.13
C TRP A 264 18.24 1.13 -1.92
N ASP A 265 18.98 0.36 -1.12
CA ASP A 265 18.70 -1.07 -0.83
C ASP A 265 17.30 -1.32 -0.25
N THR A 266 16.63 -0.26 0.22
CA THR A 266 15.21 -0.23 0.59
C THR A 266 14.26 -0.75 -0.51
N SER A 267 14.67 -0.70 -1.78
CA SER A 267 13.80 -0.95 -2.93
C SER A 267 13.60 -2.43 -3.28
N ILE A 268 14.38 -3.33 -2.67
CA ILE A 268 14.41 -4.76 -3.03
C ILE A 268 14.37 -5.71 -1.82
N ASP A 269 14.30 -5.16 -0.60
CA ASP A 269 14.26 -5.99 0.61
C ASP A 269 12.88 -6.64 0.77
N THR A 270 12.84 -7.94 0.50
CA THR A 270 11.62 -8.76 0.60
C THR A 270 11.19 -9.05 2.04
N LYS A 271 11.93 -8.53 3.01
CA LYS A 271 11.62 -8.64 4.43
C LYS A 271 10.65 -7.56 4.90
N TYR A 272 10.77 -6.33 4.39
CA TYR A 272 9.95 -5.19 4.79
C TYR A 272 10.19 -3.99 3.88
N PHE A 273 9.22 -3.08 3.85
CA PHE A 273 9.42 -1.74 3.31
C PHE A 273 10.23 -0.94 4.33
N LYS A 274 11.53 -0.84 4.09
CA LYS A 274 12.53 -0.37 5.07
C LYS A 274 12.23 0.98 5.70
N TYR A 275 11.78 1.95 4.90
CA TYR A 275 11.23 3.19 5.41
C TYR A 275 9.72 3.17 5.16
N SER A 276 8.99 2.71 6.18
CA SER A 276 7.53 2.66 6.23
C SER A 276 7.05 3.26 7.57
N PRO A 277 5.75 3.54 7.72
CA PRO A 277 5.23 4.16 8.93
C PRO A 277 5.60 3.43 10.22
N CYS A 278 5.62 4.14 11.35
CA CYS A 278 5.89 3.56 12.67
C CYS A 278 4.91 4.10 13.73
N VAL A 279 4.91 3.46 14.90
CA VAL A 279 4.25 4.01 16.09
C VAL A 279 5.17 5.04 16.73
N GLU A 280 4.68 6.28 16.86
CA GLU A 280 5.39 7.42 17.43
C GLU A 280 5.33 7.44 18.95
N ASN A 281 6.44 7.81 19.57
CA ASN A 281 6.48 8.10 20.99
C ASN A 281 5.97 9.53 21.22
N ALA A 282 4.80 9.66 21.85
CA ALA A 282 4.18 10.95 22.14
C ALA A 282 5.05 11.89 23.00
N SER A 283 6.02 11.34 23.75
CA SER A 283 6.93 12.13 24.59
C SER A 283 8.09 12.76 23.79
N SER A 284 8.45 12.20 22.63
CA SER A 284 9.59 12.67 21.82
C SER A 284 9.19 13.22 20.45
N THR A 285 7.96 12.99 20.00
CA THR A 285 7.47 13.46 18.71
C THR A 285 6.42 14.54 18.87
N GLU A 286 6.70 15.72 18.31
CA GLU A 286 5.72 16.81 18.25
C GLU A 286 4.56 16.44 17.33
N ASN A 287 3.32 16.59 17.83
CA ASN A 287 2.08 16.30 17.10
C ASN A 287 2.12 14.93 16.39
N PRO A 288 2.18 13.82 17.16
CA PRO A 288 2.35 12.50 16.59
C PRO A 288 1.15 12.14 15.70
N PHE A 289 1.43 11.50 14.57
CA PHE A 289 0.40 11.00 13.66
C PHE A 289 -0.24 9.72 14.20
N LEU A 290 0.56 8.78 14.71
CA LEU A 290 0.10 7.49 15.22
C LEU A 290 0.80 7.11 16.53
N THR A 291 0.08 7.09 17.65
CA THR A 291 0.65 6.85 19.00
C THR A 291 0.43 5.45 19.55
N ALA A 292 -0.32 4.60 18.84
CA ALA A 292 -0.62 3.24 19.26
C ALA A 292 -0.69 2.30 18.05
N ALA A 293 -0.59 1.00 18.31
CA ALA A 293 -0.70 0.00 17.26
C ALA A 293 -2.11 0.03 16.63
N PRO A 294 -2.23 -0.16 15.30
CA PRO A 294 -3.50 -0.08 14.58
C PRO A 294 -4.63 -0.94 15.15
N TYR A 295 -4.32 -2.17 15.55
CA TYR A 295 -5.29 -3.06 16.19
C TYR A 295 -5.85 -2.48 17.50
N ASP A 296 -4.99 -1.92 18.36
CA ASP A 296 -5.41 -1.34 19.64
C ASP A 296 -6.36 -0.16 19.41
N ILE A 297 -6.09 0.68 18.40
CA ILE A 297 -6.96 1.82 18.02
C ILE A 297 -8.30 1.33 17.47
N LEU A 298 -8.31 0.29 16.62
CA LEU A 298 -9.55 -0.29 16.10
C LEU A 298 -10.42 -0.85 17.24
N MET A 299 -9.82 -1.56 18.19
CA MET A 299 -10.52 -2.17 19.31
C MET A 299 -11.03 -1.14 20.33
N SER A 300 -10.33 -0.01 20.51
CA SER A 300 -10.82 1.10 21.33
C SER A 300 -12.07 1.76 20.73
N SER A 301 -12.32 1.56 19.43
CA SER A 301 -13.38 2.21 18.67
C SER A 301 -13.30 3.75 18.68
N GLN A 302 -12.13 4.32 19.01
CA GLN A 302 -11.85 5.76 19.00
C GLN A 302 -11.00 6.12 17.78
N PHE A 303 -11.65 6.16 16.61
CA PHE A 303 -11.02 6.47 15.34
C PHE A 303 -12.04 7.13 14.38
N ASN A 304 -11.58 7.58 13.22
CA ASN A 304 -12.42 8.21 12.20
C ASN A 304 -13.30 7.16 11.49
N LYS A 305 -14.56 7.05 11.92
CA LYS A 305 -15.52 6.05 11.43
C LYS A 305 -16.28 6.53 10.20
N VAL A 306 -15.83 6.11 9.02
CA VAL A 306 -16.47 6.39 7.72
C VAL A 306 -16.87 5.10 7.00
N PRO A 307 -17.85 5.11 6.08
CA PRO A 307 -18.09 4.01 5.16
C PRO A 307 -16.81 3.66 4.38
N ALA A 308 -16.62 2.38 4.07
CA ALA A 308 -15.42 1.92 3.39
C ALA A 308 -15.67 0.86 2.30
N ILE A 309 -14.85 0.89 1.24
CA ILE A 309 -14.63 -0.24 0.32
C ILE A 309 -13.24 -0.80 0.63
N ILE A 310 -13.12 -2.12 0.77
CA ILE A 310 -11.84 -2.80 1.00
C ILE A 310 -11.73 -3.99 0.05
N GLY A 311 -10.60 -4.16 -0.61
CA GLY A 311 -10.38 -5.33 -1.44
C GLY A 311 -8.93 -5.55 -1.82
N PHE A 312 -8.74 -6.58 -2.64
CA PHE A 312 -7.46 -7.05 -3.13
C PHE A 312 -7.65 -7.71 -4.50
N VAL A 313 -6.56 -7.96 -5.23
CA VAL A 313 -6.59 -8.75 -6.47
C VAL A 313 -6.45 -10.24 -6.16
N ASP A 314 -6.83 -11.13 -7.06
CA ASP A 314 -6.79 -12.58 -6.79
C ASP A 314 -5.40 -13.24 -6.91
N LEU A 315 -4.39 -12.53 -7.44
CA LEU A 315 -3.00 -13.00 -7.54
C LEU A 315 -1.97 -11.93 -7.12
N GLU A 316 -2.16 -11.35 -5.93
CA GLU A 316 -1.35 -10.26 -5.36
C GLU A 316 0.17 -10.47 -5.49
N GLY A 317 0.65 -11.68 -5.19
CA GLY A 317 2.07 -11.98 -5.08
C GLY A 317 2.84 -12.06 -6.40
N LEU A 318 2.18 -12.06 -7.56
CA LEU A 318 2.86 -12.25 -8.85
C LEU A 318 3.80 -11.09 -9.19
N LEU A 319 3.42 -9.86 -8.84
CA LEU A 319 4.26 -8.69 -9.01
C LEU A 319 5.54 -8.85 -8.18
N PHE A 320 5.41 -9.24 -6.92
CA PHE A 320 6.52 -9.38 -5.98
C PHE A 320 7.47 -10.50 -6.39
N TYR A 321 6.95 -11.62 -6.87
CA TYR A 321 7.76 -12.66 -7.51
C TYR A 321 8.59 -12.08 -8.68
N GLY A 322 7.97 -11.28 -9.55
CA GLY A 322 8.64 -10.70 -10.71
C GLY A 322 9.65 -9.60 -10.41
N LEU A 323 9.77 -9.14 -9.16
CA LEU A 323 10.86 -8.26 -8.71
C LEU A 323 12.17 -9.01 -8.51
N HIS A 324 12.11 -10.35 -8.43
CA HIS A 324 13.30 -11.17 -8.29
C HIS A 324 13.97 -11.50 -9.63
N ASN A 325 15.30 -11.65 -9.55
CA ASN A 325 16.11 -12.36 -10.52
C ASN A 325 16.72 -13.63 -9.88
N GLU A 326 17.41 -14.45 -10.68
CA GLU A 326 18.03 -15.70 -10.21
C GLU A 326 18.91 -15.50 -8.98
N ARG A 327 19.75 -14.46 -8.97
CA ARG A 327 20.64 -14.16 -7.85
C ARG A 327 19.85 -13.88 -6.57
N THR A 328 18.84 -13.01 -6.64
CA THR A 328 18.04 -12.67 -5.45
C THR A 328 17.21 -13.85 -4.93
N LEU A 329 16.79 -14.77 -5.81
CA LEU A 329 16.10 -16.00 -5.38
C LEU A 329 17.05 -16.95 -4.63
N VAL A 330 18.29 -17.09 -5.11
CA VAL A 330 19.33 -17.87 -4.42
C VAL A 330 19.65 -17.25 -3.07
N GLU A 331 19.90 -15.93 -3.02
CA GLU A 331 20.18 -15.21 -1.78
C GLU A 331 19.03 -15.35 -0.75
N MET A 332 17.78 -15.29 -1.23
CA MET A 332 16.58 -15.51 -0.42
C MET A 332 16.50 -16.96 0.09
N GLU A 333 16.77 -17.95 -0.76
CA GLU A 333 16.74 -19.37 -0.40
C GLU A 333 17.80 -19.73 0.65
N GLU A 334 19.06 -19.31 0.44
CA GLU A 334 20.18 -19.57 1.34
C GLU A 334 19.98 -18.92 2.72
N ASN A 335 19.25 -17.81 2.76
CA ASN A 335 19.03 -17.02 3.98
C ASN A 335 17.54 -16.88 4.32
N PHE A 336 16.72 -17.89 4.00
CA PHE A 336 15.26 -17.78 4.16
C PHE A 336 14.83 -17.37 5.58
N PRO A 337 15.41 -17.91 6.68
CA PRO A 337 15.10 -17.45 8.03
C PRO A 337 15.42 -15.98 8.32
N GLN A 338 16.39 -15.40 7.65
CA GLN A 338 16.80 -14.00 7.80
C GLN A 338 15.97 -13.07 6.91
N ASN A 339 15.38 -13.61 5.85
CA ASN A 339 14.47 -12.93 4.92
C ASN A 339 12.97 -13.09 5.30
N LEU A 340 12.66 -13.71 6.43
CA LEU A 340 11.30 -13.72 6.98
C LEU A 340 10.80 -12.29 7.24
N PRO A 341 9.53 -11.96 6.98
CA PRO A 341 9.05 -10.59 7.12
C PRO A 341 9.38 -9.95 8.47
N ALA A 342 9.62 -8.64 8.48
CA ALA A 342 10.14 -7.93 9.66
C ALA A 342 9.27 -8.06 10.91
N VAL A 343 8.00 -8.45 10.77
CA VAL A 343 7.13 -8.80 11.89
C VAL A 343 7.67 -9.92 12.78
N PHE A 344 8.61 -10.72 12.26
CA PHE A 344 9.30 -11.78 12.99
C PHE A 344 10.75 -11.41 13.31
N GLU A 345 11.18 -10.15 13.13
CA GLU A 345 12.59 -9.81 13.21
C GLU A 345 13.16 -9.98 14.62
N GLN A 346 12.35 -9.68 15.63
CA GLN A 346 12.73 -9.82 17.03
C GLN A 346 12.71 -11.28 17.52
N CYS A 347 12.21 -12.22 16.71
CA CYS A 347 12.21 -13.63 17.07
C CYS A 347 13.63 -14.21 17.10
N SER A 348 13.85 -15.11 18.06
CA SER A 348 15.09 -15.86 18.19
C SER A 348 15.42 -16.64 16.92
N LYS A 349 16.71 -16.93 16.69
CA LYS A 349 17.17 -17.73 15.55
C LYS A 349 16.41 -19.05 15.42
N ARG A 350 16.14 -19.72 16.54
CA ARG A 350 15.38 -20.98 16.57
C ARG A 350 13.92 -20.79 16.14
N VAL A 351 13.25 -19.74 16.61
CA VAL A 351 11.86 -19.47 16.21
C VAL A 351 11.80 -19.11 14.73
N LYS A 352 12.73 -18.28 14.22
CA LYS A 352 12.83 -17.99 12.78
C LYS A 352 13.03 -19.26 11.95
N GLN A 353 13.85 -20.21 12.41
CA GLN A 353 14.03 -21.51 11.75
C GLN A 353 12.75 -22.35 11.72
N ASN A 354 11.99 -22.37 12.82
CA ASN A 354 10.71 -23.08 12.87
C ASN A 354 9.69 -22.46 11.91
N ILE A 355 9.49 -21.14 11.99
CA ILE A 355 8.59 -20.39 11.09
C ILE A 355 8.97 -20.66 9.63
N SER A 356 10.27 -20.58 9.32
CA SER A 356 10.81 -20.86 7.99
C SER A 356 10.45 -22.26 7.51
N SER A 357 10.67 -23.27 8.36
CA SER A 357 10.39 -24.67 8.01
C SER A 357 8.91 -24.90 7.70
N GLU A 358 8.02 -24.28 8.47
CA GLU A 358 6.57 -24.36 8.26
C GLU A 358 6.12 -23.66 6.97
N LEU A 359 6.63 -22.46 6.71
CA LEU A 359 6.38 -21.74 5.45
C LEU A 359 6.92 -22.52 4.25
N TYR A 360 8.12 -23.09 4.39
CA TYR A 360 8.77 -23.81 3.30
C TYR A 360 8.04 -25.10 2.95
N ALA A 361 7.61 -25.85 3.97
CA ALA A 361 6.78 -27.04 3.79
C ALA A 361 5.44 -26.70 3.12
N HIS A 362 4.82 -25.57 3.50
CA HIS A 362 3.49 -25.20 3.00
C HIS A 362 3.50 -24.67 1.56
N TYR A 363 4.42 -23.77 1.22
CA TYR A 363 4.43 -23.11 -0.09
C TYR A 363 5.30 -23.82 -1.11
N PHE A 364 6.39 -24.43 -0.67
CA PHE A 364 7.43 -24.93 -1.58
C PHE A 364 7.48 -26.45 -1.71
N GLU A 365 6.82 -27.20 -0.82
CA GLU A 365 6.86 -28.68 -0.80
C GLU A 365 8.32 -29.19 -0.80
N SER A 366 9.22 -28.49 -0.10
CA SER A 366 10.67 -28.75 -0.07
C SER A 366 11.39 -28.62 -1.42
N ARG A 367 10.76 -28.04 -2.45
CA ARG A 367 11.41 -27.71 -3.72
C ARG A 367 12.20 -26.40 -3.62
N PRO A 368 13.25 -26.21 -4.43
CA PRO A 368 13.93 -24.92 -4.50
C PRO A 368 13.01 -23.79 -4.95
N LEU A 369 13.18 -22.58 -4.38
CA LEU A 369 12.41 -21.37 -4.71
C LEU A 369 12.42 -21.10 -6.22
N ARG A 370 13.60 -21.20 -6.83
CA ARG A 370 13.79 -21.02 -8.29
C ARG A 370 12.97 -21.98 -9.15
N ALA A 371 12.62 -23.15 -8.62
CA ALA A 371 11.85 -24.18 -9.30
C ALA A 371 10.36 -24.16 -8.92
N ASN A 372 9.92 -23.22 -8.07
CA ASN A 372 8.56 -23.15 -7.56
C ASN A 372 8.03 -21.71 -7.51
N ALA A 373 7.97 -21.09 -8.69
CA ALA A 373 7.42 -19.74 -8.86
C ALA A 373 5.99 -19.62 -8.27
N GLU A 374 5.12 -20.60 -8.52
CA GLU A 374 3.75 -20.56 -8.00
C GLU A 374 3.69 -20.58 -6.47
N GLY A 375 4.55 -21.37 -5.82
CA GLY A 375 4.69 -21.38 -4.37
C GLY A 375 5.08 -20.00 -3.84
N LEU A 376 6.02 -19.33 -4.50
CA LEU A 376 6.49 -18.01 -4.11
C LEU A 376 5.42 -16.93 -4.35
N VAL A 377 4.68 -17.01 -5.46
CA VAL A 377 3.53 -16.15 -5.73
C VAL A 377 2.44 -16.31 -4.66
N ARG A 378 2.13 -17.54 -4.24
CA ARG A 378 1.18 -17.80 -3.15
C ARG A 378 1.69 -17.26 -1.81
N TYR A 379 2.97 -17.47 -1.50
CA TYR A 379 3.62 -16.93 -0.31
C TYR A 379 3.47 -15.41 -0.21
N TYR A 380 3.80 -14.68 -1.29
CA TYR A 380 3.64 -13.22 -1.33
C TYR A 380 2.18 -12.78 -1.30
N SER A 381 1.28 -13.51 -1.99
CA SER A 381 -0.15 -13.16 -1.98
C SER A 381 -0.72 -13.19 -0.57
N ASP A 382 -0.36 -14.23 0.19
CA ASP A 382 -0.81 -14.39 1.56
C ASP A 382 -0.23 -13.32 2.47
N TRP A 383 1.09 -13.10 2.41
CA TRP A 383 1.77 -12.12 3.25
C TRP A 383 1.35 -10.67 2.96
N VAL A 384 1.26 -10.29 1.69
CA VAL A 384 1.00 -8.88 1.30
C VAL A 384 -0.46 -8.50 1.53
N ALA A 385 -1.40 -9.44 1.36
CA ALA A 385 -2.81 -9.11 1.31
C ALA A 385 -3.69 -10.06 2.13
N LEU A 386 -3.73 -11.35 1.78
CA LEU A 386 -4.78 -12.26 2.29
C LEU A 386 -4.68 -12.50 3.81
N SER A 387 -3.51 -12.34 4.42
CA SER A 387 -3.34 -12.49 5.88
C SER A 387 -4.00 -11.38 6.70
N SER A 388 -4.31 -10.23 6.10
CA SER A 388 -4.78 -9.05 6.84
C SER A 388 -6.07 -8.44 6.31
N LEU A 389 -6.25 -8.35 4.98
CA LEU A 389 -7.35 -7.58 4.38
C LEU A 389 -8.74 -8.14 4.71
N PRO A 390 -9.00 -9.46 4.61
CA PRO A 390 -10.29 -10.01 5.01
C PRO A 390 -10.60 -9.79 6.49
N ALA A 391 -9.63 -10.01 7.37
CA ALA A 391 -9.79 -9.77 8.81
C ALA A 391 -10.02 -8.28 9.12
N TYR A 392 -9.28 -7.39 8.47
CA TYR A 392 -9.46 -5.95 8.61
C TYR A 392 -10.86 -5.49 8.17
N ALA A 393 -11.39 -6.01 7.06
CA ALA A 393 -12.74 -5.68 6.59
C ALA A 393 -13.82 -6.11 7.60
N ALA A 394 -13.73 -7.33 8.14
CA ALA A 394 -14.64 -7.84 9.18
C ALA A 394 -14.55 -6.99 10.46
N LEU A 395 -13.33 -6.74 10.92
CA LEU A 395 -13.07 -5.95 12.12
C LEU A 395 -13.60 -4.52 11.99
N LEU A 396 -13.34 -3.87 10.85
CA LEU A 396 -13.81 -2.51 10.58
C LEU A 396 -15.34 -2.46 10.53
N ALA A 397 -16.01 -3.43 9.91
CA ALA A 397 -17.48 -3.49 9.88
C ALA A 397 -18.05 -3.54 11.31
N ARG A 398 -17.44 -4.35 12.18
CA ARG A 398 -17.82 -4.49 13.59
C ARG A 398 -17.56 -3.24 14.42
N THR A 399 -16.36 -2.67 14.36
CA THR A 399 -15.92 -1.58 15.26
C THR A 399 -16.38 -0.20 14.81
N SER A 400 -16.49 0.02 13.50
CA SER A 400 -16.97 1.30 12.95
C SER A 400 -18.49 1.42 12.98
N ARG A 401 -19.22 0.30 12.87
CA ARG A 401 -20.68 0.27 12.62
C ARG A 401 -21.09 1.15 11.43
N ARG A 402 -20.20 1.29 10.43
CA ARG A 402 -20.44 1.93 9.14
C ARG A 402 -20.51 0.86 8.05
N SER A 403 -21.10 1.21 6.92
CA SER A 403 -21.15 0.30 5.76
C SER A 403 -19.74 0.00 5.27
N VAL A 404 -19.38 -1.29 5.25
CA VAL A 404 -18.14 -1.80 4.68
C VAL A 404 -18.50 -2.71 3.51
N TYR A 405 -17.83 -2.55 2.38
CA TYR A 405 -18.00 -3.38 1.19
C TYR A 405 -16.69 -4.09 0.88
N SER A 406 -16.75 -5.39 0.60
CA SER A 406 -15.58 -6.20 0.25
C SER A 406 -15.57 -6.54 -1.24
N TYR A 407 -14.41 -6.44 -1.91
CA TYR A 407 -14.21 -6.95 -3.27
C TYR A 407 -12.97 -7.83 -3.43
N VAL A 408 -12.99 -8.66 -4.47
CA VAL A 408 -11.81 -9.32 -5.05
C VAL A 408 -11.76 -8.98 -6.53
N PHE A 409 -10.69 -8.34 -6.97
CA PHE A 409 -10.43 -8.05 -8.37
C PHE A 409 -9.82 -9.26 -9.06
N SER A 410 -10.43 -9.69 -10.17
CA SER A 410 -10.03 -10.88 -10.92
C SER A 410 -10.22 -10.70 -12.43
N TYR A 411 -10.34 -9.45 -12.89
CA TYR A 411 -10.55 -9.15 -14.28
C TYR A 411 -9.22 -9.26 -15.04
N GLU A 412 -9.21 -10.11 -16.07
CA GLU A 412 -8.10 -10.26 -17.01
C GLU A 412 -8.52 -9.73 -18.39
N GLY A 413 -7.95 -8.56 -18.70
CA GLY A 413 -8.11 -7.86 -19.96
C GLY A 413 -6.77 -7.34 -20.49
N ASN A 414 -6.80 -6.46 -21.49
CA ASN A 414 -5.57 -6.00 -22.17
C ASN A 414 -4.76 -4.98 -21.36
N ARG A 415 -5.20 -4.68 -20.13
CA ARG A 415 -4.63 -3.63 -19.28
C ARG A 415 -4.05 -4.16 -17.98
N ASN A 416 -3.94 -5.48 -17.83
CA ASN A 416 -3.18 -6.14 -16.76
C ASN A 416 -1.67 -5.97 -16.99
N PHE A 417 -1.24 -4.70 -16.95
CA PHE A 417 0.12 -4.30 -17.32
C PHE A 417 1.15 -4.80 -16.32
N ALA A 418 0.84 -4.78 -15.02
CA ALA A 418 1.74 -5.31 -14.01
C ALA A 418 1.99 -6.81 -14.24
N LYS A 419 0.93 -7.57 -14.58
CA LYS A 419 1.08 -8.99 -14.94
C LYS A 419 1.95 -9.17 -16.18
N TRP A 420 1.78 -8.33 -17.21
CA TRP A 420 2.59 -8.38 -18.42
C TRP A 420 4.08 -8.04 -18.18
N VAL A 421 4.40 -7.16 -17.24
CA VAL A 421 5.78 -6.79 -16.89
C VAL A 421 6.41 -7.86 -16.00
N PHE A 422 5.75 -8.22 -14.89
CA PHE A 422 6.34 -9.00 -13.81
C PHE A 422 6.02 -10.50 -13.88
N GLY A 423 5.02 -10.90 -14.66
CA GLY A 423 4.51 -12.28 -14.69
C GLY A 423 4.87 -13.10 -15.93
N ARG A 424 5.78 -12.64 -16.80
CA ARG A 424 6.04 -13.25 -18.13
C ARG A 424 6.36 -14.75 -18.08
N ASN A 425 7.02 -15.20 -17.01
CA ASN A 425 7.48 -16.58 -16.86
C ASN A 425 6.59 -17.44 -15.96
N VAL A 426 5.43 -16.93 -15.51
CA VAL A 426 4.54 -17.62 -14.58
C VAL A 426 3.18 -17.86 -15.23
N LYS A 427 2.80 -19.14 -15.37
CA LYS A 427 1.54 -19.55 -16.00
C LYS A 427 0.40 -19.63 -14.98
N MET A 428 0.09 -18.50 -14.33
CA MET A 428 -1.04 -18.39 -13.40
C MET A 428 -2.10 -17.43 -13.94
N ASN A 429 -3.36 -17.82 -13.84
CA ASN A 429 -4.51 -16.96 -14.18
C ASN A 429 -4.82 -16.00 -13.02
N GLY A 430 -5.52 -14.92 -13.31
CA GLY A 430 -5.85 -13.85 -12.35
C GLY A 430 -5.06 -12.56 -12.56
N ALA A 431 -5.41 -11.55 -11.78
CA ALA A 431 -4.80 -10.23 -11.81
C ALA A 431 -3.76 -10.07 -10.69
N THR A 432 -2.64 -9.41 -10.99
CA THR A 432 -1.58 -9.16 -10.00
C THR A 432 -1.71 -7.79 -9.35
N HIS A 433 -0.99 -7.59 -8.24
CA HIS A 433 -0.92 -6.32 -7.53
C HIS A 433 -0.75 -5.15 -8.51
N SER A 434 -1.57 -4.11 -8.33
CA SER A 434 -1.61 -2.89 -9.16
C SER A 434 -2.23 -3.02 -10.56
N ASP A 435 -2.70 -4.20 -10.99
CA ASP A 435 -3.41 -4.32 -12.29
C ASP A 435 -4.74 -3.54 -12.31
N ASP A 436 -5.41 -3.44 -11.17
CA ASP A 436 -6.69 -2.72 -11.01
C ASP A 436 -6.57 -1.22 -11.30
N LEU A 437 -5.44 -0.60 -10.96
CA LEU A 437 -5.15 0.80 -11.26
C LEU A 437 -5.30 1.15 -12.75
N PHE A 438 -4.97 0.24 -13.65
CA PHE A 438 -5.06 0.46 -15.11
C PHE A 438 -6.50 0.44 -15.65
N TYR A 439 -7.48 0.17 -14.78
CA TYR A 439 -8.91 0.25 -15.05
C TYR A 439 -9.60 1.41 -14.29
N ILE A 440 -8.89 2.11 -13.40
CA ILE A 440 -9.34 3.32 -12.70
C ILE A 440 -8.70 4.58 -13.31
N PHE A 441 -7.42 4.49 -13.64
CA PHE A 441 -6.62 5.57 -14.19
C PHE A 441 -6.13 5.26 -15.59
N GLN A 442 -6.17 6.29 -16.43
CA GLN A 442 -5.47 6.24 -17.71
C GLN A 442 -3.96 6.26 -17.44
N PRO A 443 -3.20 5.27 -17.94
CA PRO A 443 -1.77 5.21 -17.75
C PRO A 443 -1.12 6.24 -18.66
N LEU A 444 -0.84 7.42 -18.09
CA LEU A 444 -0.28 8.55 -18.80
C LEU A 444 1.06 8.14 -19.44
N GLY A 445 1.07 8.03 -20.77
CA GLY A 445 2.26 7.67 -21.55
C GLY A 445 2.42 6.20 -21.94
N LEU A 446 1.54 5.28 -21.48
CA LEU A 446 1.57 3.88 -21.93
C LEU A 446 0.46 3.64 -22.97
N PRO A 447 0.79 3.18 -24.19
CA PRO A 447 -0.19 2.89 -25.24
C PRO A 447 -0.88 1.54 -24.99
N LEU A 448 -1.52 1.37 -23.82
CA LEU A 448 -2.28 0.17 -23.52
C LEU A 448 -3.59 0.17 -24.29
N ALA A 449 -3.81 -0.86 -25.10
CA ALA A 449 -5.05 -1.04 -25.84
C ALA A 449 -6.27 -1.02 -24.89
N LEU A 450 -7.38 -0.49 -25.38
CA LEU A 450 -8.65 -0.44 -24.67
C LEU A 450 -9.70 -1.12 -25.54
N SER A 451 -9.88 -2.43 -25.34
CA SER A 451 -10.93 -3.17 -26.05
C SER A 451 -12.31 -2.76 -25.55
N SER A 452 -13.37 -3.09 -26.30
CA SER A 452 -14.75 -2.85 -25.86
C SER A 452 -15.08 -3.56 -24.55
N ALA A 453 -14.50 -4.74 -24.29
CA ALA A 453 -14.66 -5.44 -23.03
C ALA A 453 -13.97 -4.72 -21.87
N ASP A 454 -12.76 -4.20 -22.11
CA ASP A 454 -12.02 -3.40 -21.12
C ASP A 454 -12.76 -2.09 -20.84
N GLN A 455 -13.28 -1.41 -21.87
CA GLN A 455 -14.09 -0.20 -21.71
C GLN A 455 -15.34 -0.47 -20.87
N LEU A 456 -16.08 -1.54 -21.15
CA LEU A 456 -17.24 -1.93 -20.35
C LEU A 456 -16.87 -2.19 -18.88
N PHE A 457 -15.72 -2.83 -18.65
CA PHE A 457 -15.25 -3.08 -17.28
C PHE A 457 -14.82 -1.78 -16.59
N VAL A 458 -14.09 -0.89 -17.27
CA VAL A 458 -13.75 0.46 -16.78
C VAL A 458 -15.02 1.19 -16.37
N ASP A 459 -16.03 1.25 -17.26
CA ASP A 459 -17.27 1.96 -16.99
C ASP A 459 -18.00 1.41 -15.76
N ARG A 460 -18.04 0.08 -15.58
CA ARG A 460 -18.58 -0.55 -14.36
C ARG A 460 -17.79 -0.16 -13.13
N PHE A 461 -16.46 -0.27 -13.20
CA PHE A 461 -15.57 -0.10 -12.07
C PHE A 461 -15.56 1.34 -11.58
N THR A 462 -15.37 2.31 -12.48
CA THR A 462 -15.40 3.74 -12.15
C THR A 462 -16.80 4.22 -11.78
N SER A 463 -17.87 3.62 -12.32
CA SER A 463 -19.24 3.90 -11.85
C SER A 463 -19.41 3.49 -10.40
N MET A 464 -18.98 2.28 -10.00
CA MET A 464 -19.11 1.83 -8.60
C MET A 464 -18.30 2.70 -7.64
N TRP A 465 -17.07 3.06 -8.01
CA TRP A 465 -16.21 3.93 -7.18
C TRP A 465 -16.80 5.32 -7.01
N THR A 466 -17.32 5.91 -8.08
CA THR A 466 -17.88 7.27 -8.05
C THR A 466 -19.28 7.30 -7.45
N ASN A 467 -20.08 6.24 -7.58
CA ASN A 467 -21.33 6.07 -6.83
C ASN A 467 -21.08 6.01 -5.33
N PHE A 468 -20.07 5.25 -4.92
CA PHE A 468 -19.65 5.22 -3.52
C PHE A 468 -19.19 6.61 -3.06
N ALA A 469 -18.37 7.30 -3.84
CA ALA A 469 -17.96 8.67 -3.49
C ALA A 469 -19.14 9.63 -3.31
N LYS A 470 -20.15 9.53 -4.18
CA LYS A 470 -21.39 10.33 -4.12
C LYS A 470 -22.24 10.00 -2.90
N THR A 471 -22.46 8.72 -2.62
CA THR A 471 -23.58 8.25 -1.78
C THR A 471 -23.18 7.42 -0.56
N GLY A 472 -21.98 6.84 -0.54
CA GLY A 472 -21.56 5.83 0.44
C GLY A 472 -22.02 4.41 0.09
N ASP A 473 -22.64 4.21 -1.07
CA ASP A 473 -23.06 2.92 -1.61
C ASP A 473 -22.49 2.78 -3.05
N PRO A 474 -21.73 1.71 -3.36
CA PRO A 474 -21.17 1.53 -4.71
C PRO A 474 -22.24 1.15 -5.75
N THR A 475 -23.40 0.67 -5.32
CA THR A 475 -24.50 0.20 -6.20
C THR A 475 -25.84 0.72 -5.69
N PRO A 476 -26.05 2.05 -5.56
CA PRO A 476 -27.23 2.63 -4.92
C PRO A 476 -28.54 2.31 -5.67
N GLU A 477 -28.43 1.94 -6.94
CA GLU A 477 -29.49 1.40 -7.79
C GLU A 477 -28.89 0.36 -8.76
N THR A 478 -29.73 -0.54 -9.27
CA THR A 478 -29.34 -1.48 -10.32
C THR A 478 -29.57 -0.86 -11.70
N SER A 479 -28.72 -1.19 -12.67
CA SER A 479 -28.84 -0.75 -14.06
C SER A 479 -28.40 -1.85 -15.03
N GLU A 480 -28.53 -1.62 -16.34
CA GLU A 480 -27.95 -2.52 -17.34
C GLU A 480 -26.42 -2.64 -17.20
N LEU A 481 -25.76 -1.53 -16.83
CA LEU A 481 -24.33 -1.51 -16.60
C LEU A 481 -23.95 -2.32 -15.35
N ILE A 482 -24.70 -2.16 -14.26
CA ILE A 482 -24.48 -2.84 -12.97
C ILE A 482 -25.79 -3.52 -12.54
N PRO A 483 -26.06 -4.76 -13.00
CA PRO A 483 -27.35 -5.43 -12.83
C PRO A 483 -27.50 -6.13 -11.47
N MET A 484 -26.80 -5.65 -10.44
CA MET A 484 -26.82 -6.26 -9.12
C MET A 484 -26.53 -5.25 -8.01
N ARG A 485 -26.97 -5.63 -6.80
CA ARG A 485 -26.62 -4.95 -5.56
C ARG A 485 -25.33 -5.54 -5.00
N TRP A 486 -24.44 -4.68 -4.55
CA TRP A 486 -23.26 -5.04 -3.76
C TRP A 486 -23.66 -5.06 -2.28
N PRO A 487 -23.71 -6.24 -1.64
CA PRO A 487 -24.07 -6.34 -0.22
C PRO A 487 -22.98 -5.78 0.69
N VAL A 488 -23.40 -5.23 1.82
CA VAL A 488 -22.52 -4.82 2.92
C VAL A 488 -21.99 -6.04 3.67
N VAL A 489 -20.77 -5.91 4.19
CA VAL A 489 -20.21 -6.84 5.18
C VAL A 489 -21.02 -6.73 6.48
N PRO A 490 -21.60 -7.83 6.98
CA PRO A 490 -22.33 -7.82 8.24
C PRO A 490 -21.47 -7.36 9.43
N ALA A 491 -22.04 -6.50 10.29
CA ALA A 491 -21.38 -6.03 11.51
C ALA A 491 -21.57 -7.00 12.71
N ASP A 492 -22.26 -8.11 12.50
CA ASP A 492 -22.62 -9.11 13.53
C ASP A 492 -21.47 -10.07 13.88
N GLY A 493 -20.32 -9.93 13.22
CA GLY A 493 -19.16 -10.78 13.44
C GLY A 493 -19.22 -12.12 12.70
N GLN A 494 -20.16 -12.31 11.78
CA GLN A 494 -20.09 -13.44 10.85
C GLN A 494 -18.82 -13.36 10.00
N GLU A 495 -17.99 -14.40 10.02
CA GLU A 495 -16.70 -14.34 9.32
C GLU A 495 -16.80 -14.69 7.83
N ARG A 496 -17.95 -15.19 7.39
CA ARG A 496 -18.28 -15.31 5.97
C ARG A 496 -18.84 -14.00 5.48
N MET A 497 -17.97 -13.18 4.93
CA MET A 497 -18.34 -11.88 4.40
C MET A 497 -18.79 -12.03 2.95
N PRO A 498 -19.89 -11.37 2.53
CA PRO A 498 -20.20 -11.27 1.12
C PRO A 498 -19.19 -10.35 0.44
N THR A 499 -18.63 -10.81 -0.68
CA THR A 499 -17.53 -10.16 -1.39
C THR A 499 -17.82 -10.11 -2.88
N LEU A 500 -17.78 -8.91 -3.46
CA LEU A 500 -17.98 -8.73 -4.90
C LEU A 500 -16.73 -9.17 -5.65
N ARG A 501 -16.85 -10.20 -6.47
CA ARG A 501 -15.80 -10.59 -7.41
C ARG A 501 -15.92 -9.75 -8.68
N LEU A 502 -14.96 -8.88 -8.89
CA LEU A 502 -14.83 -8.02 -10.08
C LEU A 502 -14.05 -8.77 -11.16
N GLY A 503 -14.74 -9.68 -11.86
CA GLY A 503 -14.22 -10.38 -13.03
C GLY A 503 -14.91 -9.94 -14.32
N ARG A 504 -14.79 -10.74 -15.39
CA ARG A 504 -15.54 -10.51 -16.66
C ARG A 504 -17.05 -10.44 -16.43
N ARG A 505 -17.54 -11.19 -15.45
CA ARG A 505 -18.89 -11.08 -14.91
C ARG A 505 -18.78 -10.65 -13.45
N LEU A 506 -19.58 -9.67 -13.05
CA LEU A 506 -19.76 -9.34 -11.65
C LEU A 506 -20.45 -10.52 -10.96
N LYS A 507 -19.99 -10.88 -9.76
CA LYS A 507 -20.61 -11.94 -8.96
C LYS A 507 -20.37 -11.70 -7.48
N VAL A 508 -21.42 -11.78 -6.66
CA VAL A 508 -21.26 -11.85 -5.21
C VAL A 508 -20.82 -13.27 -4.83
N THR A 509 -19.72 -13.33 -4.10
CA THR A 509 -19.15 -14.56 -3.52
C THR A 509 -19.07 -14.41 -2.01
N SER A 510 -18.48 -15.38 -1.31
CA SER A 510 -18.20 -15.27 0.12
C SER A 510 -16.73 -15.55 0.39
N VAL A 511 -16.09 -14.65 1.15
CA VAL A 511 -14.73 -14.84 1.67
C VAL A 511 -14.84 -15.10 3.17
N ASP A 512 -14.22 -16.19 3.62
CA ASP A 512 -14.10 -16.51 5.05
C ASP A 512 -12.84 -15.85 5.60
N ALA A 513 -13.02 -14.80 6.40
CA ALA A 513 -11.92 -14.04 7.01
C ALA A 513 -11.00 -14.92 7.88
N ARG A 514 -11.51 -16.03 8.45
CA ARG A 514 -10.71 -16.95 9.25
C ARG A 514 -9.89 -17.93 8.41
N ARG A 515 -10.34 -18.21 7.19
CA ARG A 515 -9.67 -19.18 6.31
C ARG A 515 -8.78 -18.54 5.26
N ALA A 516 -8.77 -17.21 5.16
CA ALA A 516 -7.77 -16.50 4.38
C ALA A 516 -6.38 -16.68 5.03
N ALA A 517 -5.43 -17.25 4.27
CA ALA A 517 -4.04 -17.46 4.70
C ALA A 517 -3.88 -18.06 6.13
N PRO A 518 -4.44 -19.26 6.40
CA PRO A 518 -4.57 -19.78 7.77
C PRO A 518 -3.23 -20.00 8.46
N LEU A 519 -2.19 -20.38 7.69
CA LEU A 519 -0.82 -20.49 8.18
C LEU A 519 -0.30 -19.13 8.67
N TRP A 520 -0.37 -18.10 7.83
CA TRP A 520 0.09 -16.76 8.19
C TRP A 520 -0.63 -16.20 9.39
N ARG A 521 -1.96 -16.34 9.43
CA ARG A 521 -2.74 -15.86 10.57
C ARG A 521 -2.29 -16.51 11.88
N ARG A 522 -2.07 -17.83 11.89
CA ARG A 522 -1.53 -18.53 13.05
C ARG A 522 -0.14 -18.02 13.42
N LEU A 523 0.76 -17.85 12.45
CA LEU A 523 2.12 -17.37 12.68
C LEU A 523 2.14 -15.94 13.21
N LEU A 524 1.35 -15.03 12.63
CA LEU A 524 1.21 -13.66 13.09
C LEU A 524 0.62 -13.58 14.49
N CYS A 525 -0.33 -14.46 14.82
CA CYS A 525 -0.88 -14.55 16.16
C CYS A 525 0.10 -15.12 17.20
N ALA A 526 0.92 -16.08 16.81
CA ALA A 526 1.88 -16.71 17.70
C ALA A 526 3.15 -15.87 17.88
N TYR A 527 3.61 -15.20 16.82
CA TYR A 527 4.96 -14.62 16.74
C TYR A 527 5.02 -13.19 16.20
N GLY A 528 3.91 -12.65 15.67
CA GLY A 528 3.89 -11.30 15.12
C GLY A 528 3.96 -10.23 16.21
N HIS A 529 4.31 -9.00 15.81
CA HIS A 529 4.24 -7.86 16.72
C HIS A 529 2.81 -7.54 17.12
N ARG A 530 2.68 -6.89 18.29
CA ARG A 530 1.41 -6.34 18.76
C ARG A 530 0.85 -5.40 17.71
N GLY A 531 -0.34 -5.72 17.18
CA GLY A 531 -0.98 -4.95 16.11
C GLY A 531 -1.07 -5.65 14.76
N SER A 532 -0.36 -6.77 14.55
CA SER A 532 -0.25 -7.42 13.23
C SER A 532 -1.38 -8.41 12.89
N ALA A 533 -2.32 -8.72 13.80
CA ALA A 533 -3.43 -9.65 13.55
C ALA A 533 -4.65 -9.43 14.47
N GLU A 534 -5.84 -9.79 13.96
CA GLU A 534 -7.10 -9.74 14.71
C GLU A 534 -7.16 -10.81 15.81
N GLY A 535 -7.62 -10.44 17.01
CA GLY A 535 -8.05 -11.39 18.05
C GLY A 535 -6.93 -12.06 18.87
N CYS A 536 -5.67 -11.75 18.58
CA CYS A 536 -4.52 -12.39 19.23
C CYS A 536 -4.04 -11.55 20.41
N MET A 537 -4.85 -11.54 21.48
CA MET A 537 -4.62 -10.77 22.72
C MET A 537 -3.73 -11.47 23.76
N LEU A 538 -3.04 -12.57 23.43
CA LEU A 538 -2.16 -13.25 24.37
C LEU A 538 -0.92 -13.79 23.66
N HIS A 539 0.20 -13.07 23.75
CA HIS A 539 1.45 -13.55 24.34
C HIS A 539 2.60 -12.58 24.08
N VAL A 540 2.93 -11.80 25.10
CA VAL A 540 4.29 -11.30 25.32
C VAL A 540 5.19 -12.55 25.45
N ASN A 541 6.25 -12.65 24.64
CA ASN A 541 7.39 -13.60 24.75
C ASN A 541 7.46 -14.90 23.91
N ALA A 542 6.56 -15.20 22.98
CA ALA A 542 6.72 -16.40 22.14
C ALA A 542 7.87 -16.29 21.10
N CYS A 543 8.28 -15.07 20.72
CA CYS A 543 9.48 -14.86 19.89
C CYS A 543 10.78 -15.31 20.59
N TYR A 544 10.79 -15.40 21.92
CA TYR A 544 12.00 -15.68 22.72
C TYR A 544 11.99 -17.07 23.39
N ASN A 545 10.87 -17.82 23.35
CA ASN A 545 10.70 -19.13 24.00
C ASN A 545 10.31 -20.25 23.02
N GLN A 546 10.59 -21.52 23.40
CA GLN A 546 10.37 -22.76 22.63
C GLN A 546 8.86 -23.12 22.47
N PRO A 547 8.48 -24.09 21.58
CA PRO A 547 7.22 -24.08 20.83
C PRO A 547 5.97 -24.10 21.72
N PRO A 548 4.80 -23.64 21.21
CA PRO A 548 3.54 -23.82 21.92
C PRO A 548 3.31 -25.32 22.13
N THR A 549 3.22 -25.74 23.38
CA THR A 549 2.72 -27.07 23.74
C THR A 549 1.26 -27.18 23.27
N GLU A 550 0.85 -28.37 22.83
CA GLU A 550 -0.49 -28.70 22.30
C GLU A 550 -1.67 -28.28 23.22
N GLN A 551 -1.40 -27.83 24.44
CA GLN A 551 -2.39 -27.29 25.38
C GLN A 551 -3.00 -25.95 24.98
N ALA A 552 -2.37 -25.15 24.11
CA ALA A 552 -2.94 -23.86 23.68
C ALA A 552 -4.06 -23.98 22.63
N ILE A 553 -4.30 -25.18 22.07
CA ILE A 553 -5.26 -25.41 20.97
C ILE A 553 -6.57 -26.07 21.48
N ARG A 554 -6.64 -26.52 22.74
CA ARG A 554 -7.83 -27.20 23.30
C ARG A 554 -8.59 -26.33 24.30
N SER A 555 -9.18 -25.24 23.84
CA SER A 555 -10.16 -24.51 24.63
C SER A 555 -11.37 -24.02 23.84
N HIS A 556 -11.78 -24.67 22.75
CA HIS A 556 -13.17 -24.60 22.27
C HIS A 556 -13.59 -25.95 21.68
N GLY A 557 -14.73 -26.45 22.17
CA GLY A 557 -15.03 -27.87 22.23
C GLY A 557 -15.34 -28.57 20.91
N THR A 558 -15.04 -29.87 20.89
CA THR A 558 -15.74 -30.87 20.09
C THR A 558 -15.58 -32.25 20.76
N PRO A 559 -16.55 -33.17 20.58
CA PRO A 559 -16.74 -34.30 21.47
C PRO A 559 -15.81 -35.48 21.17
N THR A 560 -15.58 -36.21 22.25
CA THR A 560 -14.76 -37.40 22.48
C THR A 560 -14.88 -38.50 21.43
N LEU A 561 -13.74 -39.05 20.99
CA LEU A 561 -13.64 -40.45 20.59
C LEU A 561 -12.38 -41.10 21.18
N LEU A 562 -12.55 -42.34 21.61
CA LEU A 562 -11.73 -43.10 22.54
C LEU A 562 -10.36 -43.54 21.99
N LEU A 563 -9.43 -43.63 22.96
CA LEU A 563 -8.08 -44.21 22.95
C LEU A 563 -7.98 -45.59 22.30
N LEU A 564 -6.84 -45.85 21.65
CA LEU A 564 -6.01 -47.06 21.81
C LEU A 564 -4.55 -46.74 21.40
N SER A 565 -3.61 -46.98 22.32
CA SER A 565 -2.14 -46.94 22.12
C SER A 565 -1.58 -48.39 22.17
N PRO A 566 -0.25 -48.64 22.17
CA PRO A 566 0.75 -48.44 21.10
C PRO A 566 1.54 -49.75 20.84
N VAL A 567 2.35 -49.82 19.76
CA VAL A 567 3.46 -50.78 19.69
C VAL A 567 4.73 -50.11 19.14
N LEU A 568 5.77 -50.20 19.97
CA LEU A 568 7.18 -49.85 19.76
C LEU A 568 7.86 -50.77 18.73
N VAL A 569 8.77 -50.25 17.90
CA VAL A 569 10.12 -50.83 17.64
C VAL A 569 11.07 -49.73 17.11
N SER A 570 12.30 -49.73 17.60
CA SER A 570 13.53 -49.04 17.14
C SER A 570 14.72 -49.97 17.52
N PRO A 571 16.00 -49.75 17.16
CA PRO A 571 16.67 -49.17 15.98
C PRO A 571 17.83 -50.07 15.45
N ALA A 572 18.51 -49.68 14.36
CA ALA A 572 19.95 -49.90 14.04
C ALA A 572 20.25 -49.41 12.60
N SER A 573 21.44 -48.99 12.12
CA SER A 573 22.72 -48.46 12.63
C SER A 573 23.68 -48.30 11.42
N GLY A 574 24.55 -47.26 11.41
CA GLY A 574 25.84 -47.16 10.66
C GLY A 574 25.76 -46.85 9.15
N LEU A 575 26.74 -46.23 8.48
CA LEU A 575 28.11 -45.78 8.77
C LEU A 575 28.53 -44.73 7.68
N GLU A 576 29.35 -43.74 8.07
CA GLU A 576 30.59 -43.21 7.41
C GLU A 576 30.77 -43.28 5.88
N SER A 577 31.51 -42.44 5.15
CA SER A 577 32.32 -41.22 5.30
C SER A 577 32.74 -40.83 3.85
N LEU A 578 33.16 -39.58 3.59
CA LEU A 578 34.36 -39.20 2.80
C LEU A 578 34.26 -37.81 2.14
N TYR A 579 35.22 -36.97 2.54
CA TYR A 579 35.68 -35.73 1.91
C TYR A 579 36.29 -35.96 0.51
N ARG A 580 36.16 -34.97 -0.39
CA ARG A 580 37.26 -34.47 -1.25
C ARG A 580 36.93 -33.11 -1.88
N HIS A 581 37.96 -32.25 -1.90
CA HIS A 581 38.00 -30.86 -2.34
C HIS A 581 38.43 -30.70 -3.82
N THR A 582 38.24 -29.47 -4.31
CA THR A 582 38.93 -28.71 -5.41
C THR A 582 38.21 -28.66 -6.79
N PRO A 583 38.51 -27.66 -7.66
CA PRO A 583 38.04 -26.28 -7.54
C PRO A 583 37.43 -25.71 -8.86
N SER A 584 36.86 -24.52 -8.75
CA SER A 584 36.22 -23.68 -9.77
C SER A 584 37.13 -23.18 -10.90
N THR A 585 36.62 -23.14 -12.14
CA THR A 585 36.80 -22.03 -13.11
C THR A 585 35.74 -22.11 -14.23
N PHE A 586 34.93 -21.05 -14.41
CA PHE A 586 34.25 -20.75 -15.68
C PHE A 586 34.20 -19.22 -15.90
N PRO A 587 34.25 -18.74 -17.17
CA PRO A 587 34.42 -17.33 -17.50
C PRO A 587 33.07 -16.59 -17.65
N ALA A 588 33.16 -15.26 -17.56
CA ALA A 588 32.06 -14.30 -17.65
C ALA A 588 31.34 -14.27 -19.02
N PRO A 589 30.04 -13.94 -19.07
CA PRO A 589 29.39 -13.49 -20.29
C PRO A 589 29.46 -11.95 -20.43
N LYS A 590 29.76 -11.54 -21.66
CA LYS A 590 29.66 -10.16 -22.16
C LYS A 590 28.18 -9.82 -22.43
N PHE A 591 27.89 -8.52 -22.28
CA PHE A 591 26.61 -7.83 -22.51
C PHE A 591 25.87 -8.22 -23.78
#